data_AF-A0A177QG34-F1
#
_entry.id   AF-A0A177QG34-F1
#
_cell.length_a   1.000
_cell.length_b   1.000
_cell.length_c   1.000
_cell.angle_alpha   90.00
_cell.angle_beta   90.00
_cell.angle_gamma   90.00
#
_symmetry.space_group_name_H-M   'P 1'
#
loop_
_entity.id
_entity.type
_entity.pdbx_description
1 polymer ?
#
loop_
_entity_poly.entity_id
_entity_poly.type
_entity_poly.pdbx_seq_one_letter_code
_entity_poly.pdbx_strand_id
1 'polypeptide(L)' 'MRCYFMKDGHIASVEPLTQTTDEFLIVEAREFFELKGKPRGAEGFEVWDGPRFIYRYPEAL' A
#
# COMPACT_ATOMS: atom_id res chain seq x y z
N MET A 1 -4.68 9.10 4.10
CA MET A 1 -3.89 8.57 2.97
C MET A 1 -4.46 7.23 2.51
N ARG A 2 -4.02 6.69 1.37
CA ARG A 2 -4.53 5.41 0.84
C ARG A 2 -3.39 4.46 0.53
N CYS A 3 -3.60 3.19 0.88
CA CYS A 3 -2.81 2.07 0.43
C CYS A 3 -3.57 1.34 -0.68
N TYR A 4 -3.00 1.26 -1.88
CA TYR A 4 -3.56 0.53 -3.01
C TYR A 4 -2.85 -0.80 -3.12
N PHE A 5 -3.56 -1.91 -2.95
CA PHE A 5 -3.00 -3.23 -3.19
C PHE A 5 -3.00 -3.54 -4.67
N MET A 6 -1.88 -4.06 -5.16
CA MET A 6 -1.62 -4.30 -6.57
C MET A 6 -1.60 -5.80 -6.86
N LYS A 7 -2.15 -6.20 -8.01
CA LYS A 7 -2.09 -7.56 -8.55
C LYS A 7 -2.10 -7.49 -10.08
N ASP A 8 -1.18 -8.20 -10.74
CA ASP A 8 -1.07 -8.22 -12.20
C ASP A 8 -0.99 -6.80 -12.81
N GLY A 9 -0.35 -5.86 -12.12
CA GLY A 9 -0.24 -4.45 -12.53
C GLY A 9 -1.50 -3.59 -12.34
N HIS A 10 -2.57 -4.13 -11.77
CA HIS A 10 -3.83 -3.43 -11.51
C HIS A 10 -4.11 -3.24 -10.03
N ILE A 11 -4.94 -2.25 -9.69
CA ILE A 11 -5.44 -2.04 -8.32
C ILE A 11 -6.45 -3.15 -8.00
N ALA A 12 -6.12 -4.00 -7.04
CA ALA A 12 -7.01 -5.07 -6.55
C ALA A 12 -7.95 -4.58 -5.45
N SER A 13 -7.46 -3.72 -4.54
CA SER A 13 -8.27 -3.10 -3.49
C SER A 13 -7.60 -1.88 -2.89
N VAL A 14 -8.36 -1.10 -2.12
CA VAL A 14 -7.87 0.12 -1.47
C VAL A 14 -8.18 0.09 0.02
N GLU A 15 -7.20 0.38 0.85
CA GLU A 15 -7.34 0.49 2.30
C GLU A 15 -7.02 1.94 2.73
N PRO A 16 -7.87 2.56 3.56
CA PRO A 16 -7.54 3.86 4.17
C PRO A 16 -6.45 3.67 5.21
N LEU A 17 -5.45 4.55 5.20
CA LEU A 17 -4.40 4.63 6.21
C LEU A 17 -4.75 5.69 7.25
N THR A 18 -4.38 5.43 8.50
CA THR A 18 -4.70 6.27 9.66
C THR A 18 -3.52 7.10 10.13
N GLN A 19 -2.29 6.74 9.75
CA GLN A 19 -1.08 7.47 10.12
C GLN A 19 -0.92 8.77 9.33
N THR A 20 -0.05 9.67 9.80
CA THR A 20 0.11 11.03 9.25
C THR A 20 1.50 11.35 8.73
N THR A 21 2.54 10.61 9.14
CA THR A 21 3.91 10.78 8.58
C THR A 21 4.22 9.69 7.58
N ASP A 22 5.09 9.98 6.61
CA ASP A 22 5.46 9.04 5.55
C ASP A 22 6.02 7.73 6.10
N GLU A 23 6.89 7.79 7.11
CA GLU A 23 7.45 6.58 7.73
C GLU A 23 6.37 5.70 8.35
N PHE A 24 5.44 6.29 9.11
CA PHE A 24 4.37 5.53 9.77
C PHE A 24 3.33 5.02 8.78
N LEU A 25 3.06 5.76 7.70
CA LEU A 25 2.21 5.29 6.60
C LEU A 25 2.79 4.05 5.92
N ILE A 26 4.10 4.02 5.69
CA ILE A 26 4.78 2.87 5.09
C ILE A 26 4.70 1.66 6.02
N VAL A 27 4.92 1.84 7.33
CA VAL A 27 4.80 0.77 8.32
C VAL A 27 3.37 0.22 8.37
N GLU A 28 2.36 1.08 8.50
CA GLU A 28 0.95 0.66 8.51
C GLU A 28 0.56 -0.05 7.21
N ALA A 29 1.01 0.44 6.06
CA ALA A 29 0.75 -0.19 4.77
C ALA A 29 1.39 -1.59 4.66
N ARG A 30 2.59 -1.79 5.22
CA ARG A 30 3.22 -3.12 5.31
C ARG A 30 2.39 -4.08 6.18
N GLU A 31 1.94 -3.63 7.34
CA GLU A 31 1.09 -4.45 8.21
C GLU A 31 -0.22 -4.84 7.52
N PHE A 32 -0.86 -3.87 6.85
CA PHE A 32 -2.08 -4.12 6.08
C PHE A 32 -1.82 -5.07 4.90
N PHE A 33 -0.67 -4.96 4.23
CA PHE A 33 -0.33 -5.88 3.16
C PHE A 33 -0.19 -7.32 3.66
N GLU A 34 0.47 -7.55 4.80
CA GLU A 34 0.56 -8.89 5.40
C GLU A 34 -0.82 -9.42 5.84
N LEU A 35 -1.61 -8.60 6.53
CA LEU A 35 -2.86 -9.04 7.17
C LEU A 35 -4.05 -9.11 6.21
N LYS A 36 -4.07 -8.27 5.17
CA LYS A 36 -5.23 -8.09 4.28
C LYS A 36 -4.86 -8.26 2.80
N GLY A 37 -3.70 -7.78 2.39
CA GLY A 37 -3.24 -7.84 0.99
C GLY A 37 -2.93 -9.25 0.53
N LYS A 38 -1.96 -9.91 1.17
CA LYS A 38 -1.52 -11.27 0.82
C LYS A 38 -2.65 -12.31 0.86
N PRO A 39 -3.55 -12.34 1.88
CA PRO A 39 -4.69 -13.26 1.86
C PRO A 39 -5.64 -13.06 0.68
N ARG A 40 -5.66 -11.86 0.07
CA ARG A 40 -6.44 -11.53 -1.14
C ARG A 40 -5.64 -11.72 -2.44
N GLY A 41 -4.40 -12.21 -2.35
CA GLY A 41 -3.52 -12.43 -3.49
C GLY A 41 -2.93 -11.15 -4.08
N ALA A 42 -2.80 -10.09 -3.29
CA ALA A 42 -2.03 -8.92 -3.69
C ALA A 42 -0.53 -9.26 -3.75
N GLU A 43 0.15 -8.72 -4.74
CA GLU A 43 1.57 -8.92 -5.03
C GLU A 43 2.44 -7.76 -4.54
N GLY A 44 1.80 -6.62 -4.31
CA GLY A 44 2.45 -5.40 -3.84
C GLY A 44 1.44 -4.36 -3.38
N PHE A 45 1.94 -3.17 -3.07
CA PHE A 45 1.10 -2.04 -2.72
C PHE A 45 1.75 -0.69 -3.02
N GLU A 46 0.92 0.34 -3.09
CA GLU A 46 1.35 1.74 -3.22
C GLU A 46 0.72 2.61 -2.14
N VAL A 47 1.50 3.54 -1.60
CA VAL A 47 1.05 4.52 -0.61
C VAL A 47 0.98 5.89 -1.26
N TRP A 48 -0.19 6.52 -1.16
CA TRP A 48 -0.41 7.86 -1.67
C TRP A 48 -1.11 8.76 -0.66
N ASP A 49 -0.74 10.04 -0.70
CA ASP A 49 -1.36 11.13 0.03
C ASP A 49 -1.93 12.16 -0.95
N GLY A 50 -3.21 12.00 -1.27
CA GLY A 50 -3.85 12.75 -2.35
C GLY A 50 -3.13 12.49 -3.68
N PRO A 51 -2.62 13.52 -4.38
CA PRO A 51 -1.85 13.35 -5.61
C PRO A 51 -0.38 12.96 -5.37
N ARG A 52 0.10 12.97 -4.12
CA ARG A 52 1.50 12.72 -3.79
C ARG A 52 1.76 11.23 -3.63
N PHE A 53 2.65 10.70 -4.47
CA PHE A 53 3.22 9.36 -4.29
C PHE A 53 4.19 9.37 -3.11
N ILE A 54 4.10 8.35 -2.25
CA ILE A 54 4.99 8.19 -1.08
C ILE A 54 5.89 6.98 -1.27
N TYR A 55 5.30 5.81 -1.57
CA TYR A 55 6.04 4.56 -1.54
C TYR A 55 5.37 3.48 -2.40
N ARG A 56 6.16 2.55 -2.93
CA ARG A 56 5.71 1.33 -3.62
C ARG A 56 6.50 0.13 -3.11
N TYR A 57 5.79 -0.98 -2.90
CA TYR A 57 6.34 -2.30 -2.63
C TYR A 57 5.82 -3.34 -3.64
N PRO A 58 6.64 -4.29 -4.12
CA PRO A 58 8.10 -4.30 -3.96
C PRO A 58 8.72 -3.05 -4.63
N GLU A 59 9.87 -2.64 -4.12
CA GLU A 59 10.66 -1.56 -4.72
C GLU A 59 11.07 -2.03 -6.12
N ALA A 60 10.81 -1.20 -7.14
CA ALA A 60 11.26 -1.53 -8.49
C ALA A 60 12.79 -1.68 -8.48
N LEU A 61 13.29 -2.77 -9.07
CA LEU A 61 14.72 -2.99 -9.29
C LEU A 61 15.32 -1.89 -10.19
#